data_AF-A0A1Y4GBQ2-F1
#
_entry.id   AF-A0A1Y4GBQ2-F1
#
_cell.length_a   1.000
_cell.length_b   1.000
_cell.length_c   1.000
_cell.angle_alpha   90.00
_cell.angle_beta   90.00
_cell.angle_gamma   90.00
#
_symmetry.space_group_name_H-M   'P 1'
#
loop_
_entity.id
_entity.type
_entity.pdbx_description
1 polymer ?
#
loop_
_entity_poly.entity_id
_entity_poly.type
_entity_poly.pdbx_seq_one_letter_code
_entity_poly.pdbx_strand_id
1 'polypeptide(L)'
;MLSTPRRSRARRPGSMPTGRPHPLLANAARSLVRPSAKPHTRQNGHIVPMRNQLQQGIVKALEERITMTDSNDSAPLVRGLGVVLDACAEAFLNEPTSQVVSDMRRVANVLGAPGFDDIEADDGLKQRYYDRMFVTSSPLYVPLREGSIVGGGVDQNGAMRYAGIESGRADHVLRCYRAVGFDHRALVGYPLAISTLKPDSIASELAFLAFCVQRCAKANEAGQRDEAARWIELAQTFARDHACTWIPAAAACLERTYRDFYARVCTLAAQAVHAVLDEALRKPS
;
A
#
# COMPACT_ATOMS: atom_id res chain seq x y z
N MET A 1 2.62 12.84 -64.02
CA MET A 1 4.02 13.03 -64.44
C MET A 1 4.86 13.13 -63.17
N LEU A 2 5.23 12.06 -62.47
CA LEU A 2 6.29 11.07 -62.76
C LEU A 2 7.57 11.70 -63.33
N SER A 3 8.56 11.95 -62.45
CA SER A 3 9.99 11.98 -62.78
C SER A 3 10.86 11.87 -61.52
N THR A 4 11.24 10.65 -61.17
CA THR A 4 12.64 10.33 -60.83
C THR A 4 13.32 9.94 -62.15
N PRO A 5 14.64 10.19 -62.39
CA PRO A 5 15.68 9.29 -61.84
C PRO A 5 17.10 9.87 -61.70
N ARG A 6 17.94 9.28 -60.84
CA ARG A 6 19.14 8.52 -61.27
C ARG A 6 19.89 7.87 -60.10
N ARG A 7 20.15 6.57 -60.30
CA ARG A 7 21.07 5.72 -59.54
C ARG A 7 22.53 6.00 -59.94
N SER A 8 23.46 5.79 -59.01
CA SER A 8 24.79 5.27 -59.33
C SER A 8 25.23 4.23 -58.30
N ARG A 9 25.79 3.15 -58.83
CA ARG A 9 26.11 1.86 -58.20
C ARG A 9 27.42 1.87 -57.40
N ALA A 10 27.40 1.09 -56.32
CA ALA A 10 28.35 0.06 -55.88
C ALA A 10 29.87 0.31 -55.90
N ARG A 11 30.51 0.07 -54.74
CA ARG A 11 31.69 -0.80 -54.56
C ARG A 11 31.88 -1.20 -53.09
N ARG A 12 31.84 -2.51 -52.82
CA ARG A 12 32.56 -3.27 -51.77
C ARG A 12 33.63 -4.09 -52.53
N PRO A 13 34.80 -4.50 -51.97
CA PRO A 13 34.87 -5.34 -50.77
C PRO A 13 36.09 -5.11 -49.84
N GLY A 14 36.00 -5.62 -48.61
CA GLY A 14 37.11 -5.74 -47.66
C GLY A 14 36.66 -6.56 -46.45
N SER A 15 37.29 -7.72 -46.27
CA SER A 15 36.92 -8.81 -45.36
C SER A 15 37.82 -8.89 -44.13
N MET A 16 37.20 -9.19 -42.97
CA MET A 16 37.72 -9.87 -41.76
C MET A 16 38.79 -9.14 -40.90
N PRO A 17 38.86 -9.36 -39.55
CA PRO A 17 38.53 -10.62 -38.87
C PRO A 17 37.64 -10.56 -37.62
N THR A 18 37.10 -11.75 -37.37
CA THR A 18 36.39 -12.26 -36.20
C THR A 18 37.24 -12.25 -34.93
N GLY A 19 36.72 -11.65 -33.86
CA GLY A 19 37.18 -11.86 -32.48
C GLY A 19 36.09 -12.52 -31.64
N ARG A 20 36.24 -13.82 -31.35
CA ARG A 20 35.49 -14.54 -30.32
C ARG A 20 36.11 -14.22 -28.94
N PRO A 21 35.32 -14.03 -27.87
CA PRO A 21 35.76 -14.45 -26.54
C PRO A 21 35.56 -15.96 -26.36
N HIS A 22 36.60 -16.59 -25.84
CA HIS A 22 36.75 -18.03 -25.59
C HIS A 22 35.90 -18.49 -24.40
N PRO A 23 35.34 -19.72 -24.43
CA PRO A 23 34.55 -20.28 -23.34
C PRO A 23 35.46 -20.89 -22.26
N LEU A 24 35.19 -20.58 -20.99
CA LEU A 24 35.64 -21.39 -19.86
C LEU A 24 34.48 -21.57 -18.86
N LEU A 25 33.97 -22.81 -18.88
CA LEU A 25 33.57 -23.60 -17.72
C LEU A 25 32.21 -23.31 -17.08
N ALA A 26 31.17 -23.66 -17.82
CA ALA A 26 30.10 -24.49 -17.26
C ALA A 26 30.66 -25.91 -16.99
N ASN A 27 30.71 -26.33 -15.71
CA ASN A 27 30.44 -27.69 -15.23
C ASN A 27 30.90 -27.87 -13.78
N ALA A 28 29.96 -27.86 -12.85
CA ALA A 28 30.07 -28.60 -11.59
C ALA A 28 28.66 -28.92 -11.06
N ALA A 29 27.95 -29.77 -11.80
CA ALA A 29 26.82 -30.53 -11.27
C ALA A 29 27.12 -32.02 -11.51
N ARG A 30 27.45 -32.76 -10.45
CA ARG A 30 27.02 -34.16 -10.20
C ARG A 30 27.67 -34.73 -8.94
N SER A 31 26.86 -35.54 -8.26
CA SER A 31 27.15 -36.32 -7.04
C SER A 31 27.14 -35.47 -5.77
N LEU A 32 26.09 -35.51 -4.95
CA LEU A 32 25.72 -36.72 -4.20
C LEU A 32 24.21 -36.95 -4.13
N VAL A 33 23.87 -38.23 -4.29
CA VAL A 33 22.57 -38.85 -4.14
C VAL A 33 22.13 -38.82 -2.65
N ARG A 34 20.82 -38.63 -2.46
CA ARG A 34 20.06 -38.60 -1.20
C ARG A 34 20.28 -39.81 -0.27
N PRO A 35 19.79 -39.70 0.98
CA PRO A 35 18.63 -40.53 1.33
C PRO A 35 17.42 -39.76 1.86
N SER A 36 16.29 -40.46 1.86
CA SER A 36 14.90 -40.03 1.97
C SER A 36 14.31 -40.21 3.38
N ALA A 37 13.26 -39.42 3.68
CA ALA A 37 12.18 -39.58 4.68
C ALA A 37 12.56 -39.35 6.17
N LYS A 38 11.79 -38.66 7.02
CA LYS A 38 10.31 -38.51 7.15
C LYS A 38 9.90 -37.11 7.67
N PRO A 39 8.61 -36.71 7.55
CA PRO A 39 8.12 -35.39 7.92
C PRO A 39 7.85 -35.29 9.42
N HIS A 40 8.34 -34.23 10.08
CA HIS A 40 7.90 -33.86 11.41
C HIS A 40 6.79 -32.82 11.35
N THR A 41 5.66 -33.22 11.92
CA THR A 41 4.42 -32.49 12.14
C THR A 41 4.57 -31.49 13.30
N ARG A 42 4.02 -30.28 13.12
CA ARG A 42 3.62 -29.25 14.12
C ARG A 42 4.77 -28.57 14.89
N GLN A 43 4.74 -27.26 15.13
CA GLN A 43 3.64 -26.52 15.77
C GLN A 43 3.40 -25.13 15.15
N ASN A 44 2.14 -24.93 14.74
CA ASN A 44 1.50 -23.63 14.70
C ASN A 44 1.27 -23.16 16.14
N GLY A 45 1.87 -22.04 16.52
CA GLY A 45 1.56 -21.34 17.76
C GLY A 45 2.24 -19.99 17.75
N HIS A 46 1.49 -18.93 18.05
CA HIS A 46 1.96 -17.57 18.39
C HIS A 46 1.91 -16.42 17.36
N ILE A 47 1.32 -16.56 16.16
CA ILE A 47 1.08 -15.37 15.28
C ILE A 47 -0.35 -14.80 15.44
N VAL A 48 -1.24 -15.47 16.18
CA VAL A 48 -2.65 -15.06 16.31
C VAL A 48 -2.94 -13.93 17.33
N PRO A 49 -2.22 -13.73 18.45
CA PRO A 49 -2.69 -12.78 19.47
C PRO A 49 -2.45 -11.29 19.13
N MET A 50 -1.51 -10.97 18.24
CA MET A 50 -1.17 -9.58 17.92
C MET A 50 -2.16 -8.94 16.93
N ARG A 51 -2.77 -9.77 16.06
CA ARG A 51 -3.75 -9.32 15.04
C ARG A 51 -5.05 -8.80 15.68
N ASN A 52 -5.51 -9.45 16.75
CA ASN A 52 -6.72 -9.02 17.48
C ASN A 52 -6.51 -7.77 18.35
N GLN A 53 -5.32 -7.56 18.93
CA GLN A 53 -5.04 -6.37 19.73
C GLN A 53 -4.91 -5.09 18.89
N LEU A 54 -4.38 -5.18 17.67
CA LEU A 54 -4.28 -4.05 16.74
C LEU A 54 -5.63 -3.66 16.13
N GLN A 55 -6.48 -4.64 15.82
CA GLN A 55 -7.83 -4.43 15.28
C GLN A 55 -8.75 -3.68 16.25
N GLN A 56 -8.72 -4.05 17.53
CA GLN A 56 -9.57 -3.46 18.54
C GLN A 56 -9.15 -2.02 18.91
N GLY A 57 -7.91 -1.62 18.68
CA GLY A 57 -7.39 -0.32 19.12
C GLY A 57 -8.09 0.89 18.49
N ILE A 58 -8.21 0.94 17.15
CA ILE A 58 -8.81 2.09 16.46
C ILE A 58 -10.31 2.13 16.66
N VAL A 59 -11.00 1.01 16.47
CA VAL A 59 -12.46 0.96 16.65
C VAL A 59 -12.83 1.35 18.07
N LYS A 60 -12.17 0.77 19.07
CA LYS A 60 -12.38 1.12 20.48
C LYS A 60 -12.04 2.58 20.77
N ALA A 61 -10.92 3.11 20.25
CA ALA A 61 -10.56 4.52 20.46
C ALA A 61 -11.60 5.47 19.84
N LEU A 62 -12.15 5.13 18.68
CA LEU A 62 -13.24 5.88 18.08
C LEU A 62 -14.52 5.75 18.90
N GLU A 63 -14.91 4.54 19.31
CA GLU A 63 -16.07 4.29 20.18
C GLU A 63 -15.97 5.08 21.49
N GLU A 64 -14.82 5.07 22.19
CA GLU A 64 -14.55 5.82 23.42
C GLU A 64 -14.66 7.35 23.25
N ARG A 65 -14.54 7.85 22.01
CA ARG A 65 -14.70 9.27 21.69
C ARG A 65 -16.12 9.61 21.23
N ILE A 66 -16.85 8.61 20.73
CA ILE A 66 -18.25 8.73 20.30
C ILE A 66 -19.23 8.59 21.48
N THR A 67 -18.81 7.96 22.59
CA THR A 67 -19.61 7.71 23.82
C THR A 67 -20.06 8.95 24.62
N MET A 68 -19.99 10.16 24.05
CA MET A 68 -20.80 11.29 24.52
C MET A 68 -22.19 11.37 23.88
N THR A 69 -22.58 10.40 23.07
CA THR A 69 -23.93 10.29 22.49
C THR A 69 -24.38 8.83 22.46
N ASP A 70 -25.39 8.50 23.27
CA ASP A 70 -26.13 7.23 23.19
C ASP A 70 -26.67 7.01 21.78
N SER A 71 -26.13 6.04 21.03
CA SER A 71 -26.90 5.28 20.03
C SER A 71 -26.11 4.08 19.50
N ASN A 72 -26.85 3.06 19.10
CA ASN A 72 -26.37 1.86 18.40
C ASN A 72 -25.93 2.17 16.93
N ASP A 73 -25.57 3.44 16.65
CA ASP A 73 -25.32 4.02 15.34
C ASP A 73 -23.85 3.83 14.93
N SER A 74 -23.63 3.10 13.84
CA SER A 74 -22.28 2.91 13.29
C SER A 74 -21.80 4.08 12.43
N ALA A 75 -22.66 5.03 12.03
CA ALA A 75 -22.32 6.10 11.11
C ALA A 75 -21.18 7.02 11.61
N PRO A 76 -21.12 7.43 12.90
CA PRO A 76 -19.99 8.21 13.41
C PRO A 76 -18.68 7.42 13.37
N LEU A 77 -18.73 6.13 13.69
CA LEU A 77 -17.57 5.23 13.68
C LEU A 77 -17.04 5.03 12.26
N VAL A 78 -17.92 4.73 11.31
CA VAL A 78 -17.59 4.57 9.88
C VAL A 78 -17.03 5.87 9.31
N ARG A 79 -17.61 7.02 9.67
CA ARG A 79 -17.09 8.34 9.26
C ARG A 79 -15.70 8.60 9.84
N GLY A 80 -15.50 8.35 11.13
CA GLY A 80 -14.20 8.49 11.79
C GLY A 80 -13.13 7.66 11.11
N LEU A 81 -13.42 6.40 10.80
CA LEU A 81 -12.51 5.53 10.06
C LEU A 81 -12.18 6.07 8.66
N GLY A 82 -13.18 6.64 7.97
CA GLY A 82 -12.99 7.33 6.70
C GLY A 82 -11.99 8.47 6.78
N VAL A 83 -12.05 9.29 7.83
CA VAL A 83 -11.09 10.38 8.08
C VAL A 83 -9.68 9.84 8.30
N VAL A 84 -9.53 8.75 9.05
CA VAL A 84 -8.21 8.13 9.31
C VAL A 84 -7.57 7.62 8.02
N LEU A 85 -8.34 6.88 7.21
CA LEU A 85 -7.87 6.32 5.93
C LEU A 85 -7.49 7.44 4.95
N ASP A 86 -8.30 8.49 4.87
CA ASP A 86 -8.09 9.63 3.99
C ASP A 86 -6.82 10.40 4.37
N ALA A 87 -6.65 10.74 5.66
CA ALA A 87 -5.45 11.42 6.15
C ALA A 87 -4.17 10.59 5.88
N CYS A 88 -4.25 9.27 6.05
CA CYS A 88 -3.13 8.39 5.71
C CYS A 88 -2.83 8.40 4.21
N ALA A 89 -3.86 8.38 3.34
CA ALA A 89 -3.67 8.49 1.90
C ALA A 89 -3.03 9.82 1.51
N GLU A 90 -3.53 10.94 2.04
CA GLU A 90 -3.01 12.28 1.81
C GLU A 90 -1.52 12.41 2.18
N ALA A 91 -1.10 11.80 3.29
CA ALA A 91 0.29 11.78 3.71
C ALA A 91 1.23 11.10 2.70
N PHE A 92 0.73 10.14 1.90
CA PHE A 92 1.51 9.53 0.81
C PHE A 92 1.38 10.30 -0.51
N LEU A 93 0.26 10.98 -0.75
CA LEU A 93 0.00 11.73 -1.98
C LEU A 93 0.66 13.11 -2.04
N ASN A 94 1.01 13.69 -0.89
CA ASN A 94 1.48 15.08 -0.80
C ASN A 94 2.88 15.19 -0.21
N GLU A 95 3.59 16.26 -0.60
CA GLU A 95 4.74 16.72 0.19
C GLU A 95 4.28 17.02 1.63
N PRO A 96 5.14 16.79 2.64
CA PRO A 96 4.77 16.90 4.05
C PRO A 96 4.68 18.37 4.48
N THR A 97 3.61 19.06 4.08
CA THR A 97 3.31 20.42 4.53
C THR A 97 2.91 20.44 6.00
N SER A 98 2.94 21.62 6.63
CA SER A 98 2.46 21.79 8.01
C SER A 98 1.02 21.30 8.20
N GLN A 99 0.18 21.41 7.15
CA GLN A 99 -1.19 20.92 7.18
C GLN A 99 -1.24 19.38 7.24
N VAL A 100 -0.53 18.70 6.34
CA VAL A 100 -0.45 17.22 6.30
C VAL A 100 0.07 16.66 7.63
N VAL A 101 1.13 17.26 8.17
CA VAL A 101 1.69 16.85 9.47
C VAL A 101 0.71 17.12 10.62
N SER A 102 0.05 18.29 10.62
CA SER A 102 -0.95 18.64 11.63
C SER A 102 -2.15 17.70 11.61
N ASP A 103 -2.66 17.34 10.44
CA ASP A 103 -3.82 16.46 10.32
C ASP A 103 -3.49 15.04 10.77
N MET A 104 -2.32 14.52 10.39
CA MET A 104 -1.83 13.24 10.94
C MET A 104 -1.64 13.28 12.45
N ARG A 105 -1.12 14.38 13.01
CA ARG A 105 -1.01 14.55 14.47
C ARG A 105 -2.37 14.54 15.15
N ARG A 106 -3.38 15.24 14.59
CA ARG A 106 -4.75 15.24 15.12
C ARG A 106 -5.35 13.83 15.12
N VAL A 107 -5.25 13.13 13.99
CA VAL A 107 -5.72 11.75 13.86
C VAL A 107 -5.01 10.85 14.88
N ALA A 108 -3.69 10.94 14.98
CA ALA A 108 -2.91 10.16 15.94
C ALA A 108 -3.33 10.44 17.39
N ASN A 109 -3.54 11.70 17.75
CA ASN A 109 -3.95 12.10 19.10
C ASN A 109 -5.36 11.59 19.46
N VAL A 110 -6.29 11.61 18.51
CA VAL A 110 -7.64 11.03 18.71
C VAL A 110 -7.53 9.52 18.99
N LEU A 111 -6.66 8.84 18.26
CA LEU A 111 -6.46 7.39 18.36
C LEU A 111 -5.48 6.95 19.46
N GLY A 112 -4.87 7.91 20.20
CA GLY A 112 -3.83 7.62 21.18
C GLY A 112 -2.54 7.04 20.58
N ALA A 113 -2.30 7.26 19.28
CA ALA A 113 -1.12 6.76 18.58
C ALA A 113 0.09 7.69 18.84
N PRO A 114 1.21 7.19 19.40
CA PRO A 114 2.30 8.06 19.86
C PRO A 114 3.27 8.48 18.75
N GLY A 115 3.95 9.60 19.02
CA GLY A 115 5.16 10.03 18.32
C GLY A 115 4.92 10.73 16.97
N PHE A 116 3.83 11.49 16.91
CA PHE A 116 3.58 12.52 15.90
C PHE A 116 3.80 13.94 16.44
N ASP A 117 3.94 14.11 17.76
CA ASP A 117 4.02 15.43 18.41
C ASP A 117 5.26 16.22 17.94
N ASP A 118 6.42 15.58 17.98
CA ASP A 118 7.72 16.21 17.66
C ASP A 118 8.05 16.29 16.15
N ILE A 119 7.08 15.99 15.28
CA ILE A 119 7.31 15.98 13.83
C ILE A 119 7.05 17.38 13.27
N GLU A 120 8.06 17.98 12.66
CA GLU A 120 7.95 19.25 11.96
C GLU A 120 7.98 19.06 10.43
N ALA A 121 7.25 19.92 9.73
CA ALA A 121 7.24 20.00 8.28
C ALA A 121 8.45 20.79 7.78
N ASP A 122 9.64 20.20 7.94
CA ASP A 122 10.93 20.79 7.56
C ASP A 122 11.49 20.20 6.26
N ASP A 123 12.59 20.79 5.77
CA ASP A 123 13.30 20.30 4.58
C ASP A 123 13.82 18.86 4.76
N GLY A 124 14.11 18.46 6.00
CA GLY A 124 14.51 17.09 6.32
C GLY A 124 13.39 16.08 6.09
N LEU A 125 12.17 16.39 6.52
CA LEU A 125 10.99 15.56 6.29
C LEU A 125 10.60 15.56 4.81
N LYS A 126 10.74 16.70 4.15
CA LYS A 126 10.59 16.81 2.70
C LYS A 126 11.58 15.90 1.97
N GLN A 127 12.86 15.88 2.34
CA GLN A 127 13.82 14.96 1.75
C GLN A 127 13.46 13.49 2.01
N ARG A 128 13.03 13.15 3.24
CA ARG A 128 12.54 11.79 3.56
C ARG A 128 11.35 11.37 2.70
N TYR A 129 10.45 12.29 2.35
CA TYR A 129 9.37 12.02 1.39
C TYR A 129 9.93 11.55 0.05
N TYR A 130 10.87 12.31 -0.52
CA TYR A 130 11.50 11.95 -1.80
C TYR A 130 12.22 10.61 -1.73
N ASP A 131 12.98 10.39 -0.66
CA ASP A 131 13.74 9.18 -0.43
C ASP A 131 12.85 7.93 -0.35
N ARG A 132 11.65 8.06 0.24
CA ARG A 132 10.71 6.95 0.37
C ARG A 132 9.85 6.71 -0.86
N MET A 133 9.41 7.77 -1.53
CA MET A 133 8.42 7.65 -2.61
C MET A 133 9.05 7.54 -4.00
N PHE A 134 10.21 8.15 -4.24
CA PHE A 134 10.73 8.36 -5.60
C PHE A 134 12.17 7.92 -5.81
N VAL A 135 13.05 8.03 -4.81
CA VAL A 135 14.48 7.73 -4.96
C VAL A 135 14.75 6.25 -4.71
N THR A 136 14.63 5.42 -5.75
CA THR A 136 14.78 3.96 -5.65
C THR A 136 16.15 3.46 -5.19
N SER A 137 17.18 4.30 -5.29
CA SER A 137 18.53 4.03 -4.78
C SER A 137 18.71 4.39 -3.30
N SER A 138 17.72 5.04 -2.68
CA SER A 138 17.78 5.40 -1.26
C SER A 138 17.64 4.15 -0.39
N PRO A 139 18.41 4.03 0.71
CA PRO A 139 18.21 2.96 1.69
C PRO A 139 16.85 3.03 2.41
N LEU A 140 16.15 4.16 2.32
CA LEU A 140 14.81 4.36 2.88
C LEU A 140 13.68 3.93 1.95
N TYR A 141 14.00 3.63 0.68
CA TYR A 141 13.00 3.33 -0.33
C TYR A 141 12.34 1.97 -0.09
N VAL A 142 11.01 1.99 0.00
CA VAL A 142 10.16 0.80 0.01
C VAL A 142 9.14 0.98 -1.11
N PRO A 143 9.02 0.07 -2.08
CA PRO A 143 8.00 0.17 -3.12
C PRO A 143 6.64 -0.13 -2.50
N LEU A 144 5.93 0.91 -2.07
CA LEU A 144 4.61 0.85 -1.42
C LEU A 144 3.50 0.48 -2.43
N ARG A 145 3.62 -0.73 -2.99
CA ARG A 145 2.69 -1.35 -3.93
C ARG A 145 2.45 -2.80 -3.55
N GLU A 146 1.19 -3.23 -3.65
CA GLU A 146 0.78 -4.61 -3.32
C GLU A 146 1.64 -5.63 -4.05
N GLY A 147 1.74 -5.53 -5.38
CA GLY A 147 2.48 -6.51 -6.18
C GLY A 147 3.95 -6.65 -5.79
N SER A 148 4.61 -5.52 -5.45
CA SER A 148 6.02 -5.49 -5.07
C SER A 148 6.28 -6.09 -3.69
N ILE A 149 5.38 -5.86 -2.72
CA ILE A 149 5.51 -6.39 -1.36
C ILE A 149 5.11 -7.88 -1.33
N VAL A 150 3.97 -8.24 -1.92
CA VAL A 150 3.44 -9.62 -1.88
C VAL A 150 4.27 -10.57 -2.74
N GLY A 151 4.73 -10.13 -3.91
CA GLY A 151 5.61 -10.94 -4.76
C GLY A 151 7.06 -10.98 -4.27
N GLY A 152 7.40 -10.14 -3.28
CA GLY A 152 8.72 -10.08 -2.69
C GLY A 152 9.01 -11.22 -1.71
N GLY A 153 10.20 -11.21 -1.14
CA GLY A 153 10.62 -12.19 -0.15
C GLY A 153 11.88 -11.76 0.59
N VAL A 154 12.09 -12.34 1.76
CA VAL A 154 13.30 -12.13 2.54
C VAL A 154 14.41 -13.02 1.98
N ASP A 155 15.56 -12.44 1.70
CA ASP A 155 16.73 -13.20 1.24
C ASP A 155 17.48 -13.89 2.38
N GLN A 156 18.55 -14.61 2.04
CA GLN A 156 19.35 -15.38 2.98
C GLN A 156 20.04 -14.51 4.05
N ASN A 157 20.19 -13.20 3.80
CA ASN A 157 20.79 -12.24 4.72
C ASN A 157 19.72 -11.51 5.54
N GLY A 158 18.46 -11.90 5.43
CA GLY A 158 17.36 -11.26 6.13
C GLY A 158 16.88 -9.96 5.47
N ALA A 159 17.39 -9.58 4.30
CA ALA A 159 16.99 -8.36 3.59
C ALA A 159 15.74 -8.60 2.73
N MET A 160 14.82 -7.65 2.72
CA MET A 160 13.61 -7.72 1.89
C MET A 160 13.97 -7.46 0.42
N ARG A 161 13.65 -8.40 -0.47
CA ARG A 161 13.71 -8.23 -1.92
C ARG A 161 12.31 -8.04 -2.45
N TYR A 162 12.08 -6.94 -3.15
CA TYR A 162 10.78 -6.63 -3.71
C TYR A 162 10.63 -7.24 -5.11
N ALA A 163 9.42 -7.68 -5.43
CA ALA A 163 9.10 -8.12 -6.78
C ALA A 163 9.06 -6.95 -7.77
N GLY A 164 9.15 -7.30 -9.05
CA GLY A 164 8.96 -6.38 -10.16
C GLY A 164 7.59 -5.70 -10.16
N ILE A 165 7.42 -4.75 -11.08
CA ILE A 165 6.25 -3.85 -11.14
C ILE A 165 5.04 -4.52 -11.80
N GLU A 166 5.24 -5.66 -12.47
CA GLU A 166 4.19 -6.36 -13.20
C GLU A 166 3.53 -7.43 -12.31
N SER A 167 2.28 -7.18 -11.92
CA SER A 167 1.44 -8.18 -11.26
C SER A 167 -0.01 -8.03 -11.72
N GLY A 168 -0.74 -9.14 -11.83
CA GLY A 168 -2.19 -9.12 -12.12
C GLY A 168 -3.04 -8.50 -11.00
N ARG A 169 -2.42 -8.10 -9.88
CA ARG A 169 -3.09 -7.48 -8.72
C ARG A 169 -3.54 -6.06 -9.02
N ALA A 170 -2.65 -5.26 -9.63
CA ALA A 170 -2.97 -3.90 -10.09
C ALA A 170 -4.18 -3.88 -11.03
N ASP A 171 -4.30 -4.87 -11.91
CA ASP A 171 -5.47 -5.01 -12.79
C ASP A 171 -6.75 -5.37 -12.03
N HIS A 172 -6.67 -6.22 -11.00
CA HIS A 172 -7.82 -6.55 -10.17
C HIS A 172 -8.29 -5.35 -9.36
N VAL A 173 -7.37 -4.64 -8.69
CA VAL A 173 -7.67 -3.40 -7.96
C VAL A 173 -8.32 -2.36 -8.88
N LEU A 174 -7.80 -2.18 -10.10
CA LEU A 174 -8.40 -1.27 -11.07
C LEU A 174 -9.81 -1.69 -11.50
N ARG A 175 -10.12 -2.99 -11.56
CA ARG A 175 -11.50 -3.46 -11.81
C ARG A 175 -12.42 -3.13 -10.64
N CYS A 176 -11.97 -3.29 -9.39
CA CYS A 176 -12.73 -2.87 -8.21
C CYS A 176 -13.06 -1.37 -8.26
N TYR A 177 -12.09 -0.53 -8.62
CA TYR A 177 -12.31 0.91 -8.75
C TYR A 177 -13.36 1.26 -9.80
N ARG A 178 -13.23 0.67 -10.99
CA ARG A 178 -14.15 0.89 -12.11
C ARG A 178 -15.57 0.43 -11.81
N ALA A 179 -15.74 -0.64 -11.03
CA ALA A 179 -17.06 -1.18 -10.68
C ALA A 179 -17.93 -0.16 -9.93
N VAL A 180 -17.33 0.82 -9.25
CA VAL A 180 -18.02 1.85 -8.48
C VAL A 180 -17.70 3.28 -8.91
N GLY A 181 -17.05 3.44 -10.06
CA GLY A 181 -16.72 4.76 -10.62
C GLY A 181 -15.65 5.53 -9.83
N PHE A 182 -14.79 4.85 -9.06
CA PHE A 182 -13.64 5.47 -8.43
C PHE A 182 -12.49 5.63 -9.44
N ASP A 183 -11.92 6.83 -9.55
CA ASP A 183 -10.75 7.08 -10.40
C ASP A 183 -9.57 7.57 -9.55
N HIS A 184 -8.64 6.65 -9.26
CA HIS A 184 -7.40 6.97 -8.55
C HIS A 184 -6.54 8.03 -9.27
N ARG A 185 -6.70 8.24 -10.58
CA ARG A 185 -5.95 9.28 -11.32
C ARG A 185 -6.53 10.68 -11.11
N ALA A 186 -7.74 10.79 -10.61
CA ALA A 186 -8.38 12.05 -10.25
C ALA A 186 -8.06 12.48 -8.81
N LEU A 187 -7.27 11.70 -8.07
CA LEU A 187 -6.80 12.08 -6.75
C LEU A 187 -5.95 13.35 -6.83
N VAL A 188 -6.12 14.21 -5.82
CA VAL A 188 -5.38 15.47 -5.71
C VAL A 188 -4.16 15.23 -4.83
N GLY A 189 -3.00 15.70 -5.29
CA GLY A 189 -1.76 15.54 -4.56
C GLY A 189 -0.59 16.24 -5.23
N TYR A 190 0.61 15.97 -4.71
CA TYR A 190 1.85 16.44 -5.32
C TYR A 190 1.96 15.91 -6.77
N PRO A 191 2.20 16.76 -7.79
CA PRO A 191 2.12 16.34 -9.19
C PRO A 191 2.95 15.11 -9.55
N LEU A 192 4.15 14.96 -8.98
CA LEU A 192 4.99 13.79 -9.24
C LEU A 192 4.38 12.51 -8.64
N ALA A 193 3.81 12.59 -7.43
CA ALA A 193 3.12 11.47 -6.79
C ALA A 193 1.93 11.01 -7.63
N ILE A 194 1.10 11.95 -8.09
CA ILE A 194 -0.07 11.66 -8.91
C ILE A 194 0.32 11.08 -10.27
N SER A 195 1.31 11.66 -10.95
CA SER A 195 1.73 11.21 -12.29
C SER A 195 2.31 9.79 -12.30
N THR A 196 2.84 9.33 -11.17
CA THR A 196 3.45 8.00 -11.01
C THR A 196 2.54 7.01 -10.28
N LEU A 197 1.36 7.46 -9.84
CA LEU A 197 0.45 6.70 -9.01
C LEU A 197 -0.05 5.44 -9.72
N LYS A 198 -0.04 4.33 -8.98
CA LYS A 198 -0.53 3.03 -9.43
C LYS A 198 -1.81 2.65 -8.69
N PRO A 199 -2.70 1.87 -9.32
CA PRO A 199 -3.93 1.43 -8.67
C PRO A 199 -3.64 0.62 -7.41
N ASP A 200 -2.61 -0.23 -7.39
CA ASP A 200 -2.21 -1.04 -6.23
C ASP A 200 -1.20 -0.35 -5.29
N SER A 201 -1.07 0.98 -5.38
CA SER A 201 -0.24 1.74 -4.44
C SER A 201 -0.96 1.96 -3.12
N ILE A 202 -0.21 2.09 -2.03
CA ILE A 202 -0.78 2.29 -0.68
C ILE A 202 -1.75 3.48 -0.65
N ALA A 203 -1.38 4.59 -1.32
CA ALA A 203 -2.18 5.80 -1.38
C ALA A 203 -3.52 5.56 -2.10
N SER A 204 -3.51 4.88 -3.25
CA SER A 204 -4.71 4.56 -4.00
C SER A 204 -5.65 3.63 -3.22
N GLU A 205 -5.11 2.58 -2.60
CA GLU A 205 -5.91 1.62 -1.83
C GLU A 205 -6.53 2.25 -0.57
N LEU A 206 -5.79 3.10 0.13
CA LEU A 206 -6.32 3.84 1.28
C LEU A 206 -7.40 4.84 0.85
N ALA A 207 -7.18 5.61 -0.22
CA ALA A 207 -8.16 6.55 -0.75
C ALA A 207 -9.44 5.83 -1.22
N PHE A 208 -9.31 4.64 -1.82
CA PHE A 208 -10.46 3.83 -2.20
C PHE A 208 -11.25 3.32 -0.98
N LEU A 209 -10.56 2.83 0.05
CA LEU A 209 -11.22 2.41 1.29
C LEU A 209 -11.92 3.60 1.95
N ALA A 210 -11.27 4.76 2.02
CA ALA A 210 -11.87 6.02 2.51
C ALA A 210 -13.14 6.36 1.73
N PHE A 211 -13.09 6.31 0.40
CA PHE A 211 -14.25 6.51 -0.47
C PHE A 211 -15.41 5.57 -0.12
N CYS A 212 -15.16 4.27 -0.01
CA CYS A 212 -16.20 3.27 0.30
C CYS A 212 -16.83 3.50 1.68
N VAL A 213 -16.02 3.73 2.73
CA VAL A 213 -16.57 3.95 4.08
C VAL A 213 -17.29 5.29 4.19
N GLN A 214 -16.82 6.35 3.52
CA GLN A 214 -17.55 7.63 3.50
C GLN A 214 -18.89 7.52 2.77
N ARG A 215 -18.99 6.70 1.71
CA ARG A 215 -20.26 6.39 1.04
C ARG A 215 -21.21 5.62 1.96
N CYS A 216 -20.69 4.64 2.71
CA CYS A 216 -21.46 3.94 3.73
C CYS A 216 -22.00 4.91 4.79
N ALA A 217 -21.14 5.78 5.35
CA ALA A 217 -21.55 6.75 6.36
C ALA A 217 -22.65 7.71 5.86
N LYS A 218 -22.52 8.21 4.62
CA LYS A 218 -23.55 9.06 3.98
C LYS A 218 -24.87 8.33 3.77
N ALA A 219 -24.83 7.06 3.37
CA ALA A 219 -26.03 6.25 3.21
C ALA A 219 -26.73 5.98 4.56
N ASN A 220 -25.96 5.70 5.62
CA ASN A 220 -26.51 5.58 6.98
C ASN A 220 -27.18 6.88 7.46
N GLU A 221 -26.53 8.04 7.28
CA GLU A 221 -27.13 9.35 7.61
C GLU A 221 -28.43 9.61 6.84
N ALA A 222 -28.55 9.11 5.62
CA ALA A 222 -29.75 9.23 4.79
C ALA A 222 -30.79 8.12 5.08
N GLY A 223 -30.55 7.21 6.04
CA GLY A 223 -31.44 6.09 6.34
C GLY A 223 -31.46 4.98 5.26
N GLN A 224 -30.52 4.99 4.32
CA GLN A 224 -30.45 4.08 3.18
C GLN A 224 -29.67 2.81 3.54
N ARG A 225 -30.26 1.97 4.41
CA ARG A 225 -29.59 0.81 5.02
C ARG A 225 -29.01 -0.19 4.01
N ASP A 226 -29.76 -0.52 2.95
CA ASP A 226 -29.29 -1.46 1.92
C ASP A 226 -28.11 -0.92 1.11
N GLU A 227 -28.05 0.41 0.92
CA GLU A 227 -26.90 1.04 0.27
C GLU A 227 -25.68 1.07 1.19
N ALA A 228 -25.87 1.43 2.45
CA ALA A 228 -24.80 1.40 3.44
C ALA A 228 -24.19 0.00 3.59
N ALA A 229 -25.04 -1.03 3.68
CA ALA A 229 -24.62 -2.43 3.76
C ALA A 229 -23.75 -2.85 2.57
N ARG A 230 -24.13 -2.48 1.33
CA ARG A 230 -23.35 -2.76 0.13
C ARG A 230 -21.98 -2.05 0.13
N TRP A 231 -21.94 -0.80 0.58
CA TRP A 231 -20.68 -0.04 0.64
C TRP A 231 -19.71 -0.61 1.67
N ILE A 232 -20.18 -0.97 2.87
CA ILE A 232 -19.30 -1.56 3.89
C ILE A 232 -18.85 -2.97 3.50
N GLU A 233 -19.72 -3.77 2.87
CA GLU A 233 -19.35 -5.09 2.35
C GLU A 233 -18.25 -4.99 1.28
N LEU A 234 -18.37 -4.03 0.37
CA LEU A 234 -17.33 -3.75 -0.63
C LEU A 234 -16.01 -3.34 0.04
N ALA A 235 -16.05 -2.40 1.00
CA ALA A 235 -14.86 -1.96 1.73
C ALA A 235 -14.17 -3.14 2.44
N GLN A 236 -14.95 -4.01 3.09
CA GLN A 236 -14.44 -5.18 3.81
C GLN A 236 -13.88 -6.25 2.89
N THR A 237 -14.53 -6.50 1.76
CA THR A 237 -14.03 -7.45 0.75
C THR A 237 -12.72 -6.94 0.17
N PHE A 238 -12.66 -5.67 -0.22
CA PHE A 238 -11.43 -5.05 -0.72
C PHE A 238 -10.32 -5.06 0.34
N ALA A 239 -10.62 -4.67 1.57
CA ALA A 239 -9.65 -4.68 2.66
C ALA A 239 -9.08 -6.08 2.91
N ARG A 240 -9.92 -7.11 2.86
CA ARG A 240 -9.52 -8.51 3.07
C ARG A 240 -8.62 -9.03 1.95
N ASP A 241 -9.03 -8.79 0.71
CA ASP A 241 -8.40 -9.41 -0.47
C ASP A 241 -7.16 -8.65 -0.94
N HIS A 242 -7.09 -7.34 -0.63
CA HIS A 242 -5.99 -6.45 -1.00
C HIS A 242 -5.30 -5.85 0.23
N ALA A 243 -5.81 -4.75 0.78
CA ALA A 243 -5.08 -3.89 1.71
C ALA A 243 -4.46 -4.63 2.92
N CYS A 244 -5.20 -5.54 3.56
CA CYS A 244 -4.73 -6.32 4.71
C CYS A 244 -3.68 -7.38 4.36
N THR A 245 -3.55 -7.75 3.09
CA THR A 245 -2.59 -8.78 2.66
C THR A 245 -1.15 -8.24 2.63
N TRP A 246 -0.97 -6.92 2.56
CA TRP A 246 0.35 -6.35 2.27
C TRP A 246 0.69 -5.07 3.04
N ILE A 247 -0.27 -4.21 3.40
CA ILE A 247 0.02 -2.95 4.11
C ILE A 247 0.70 -3.19 5.48
N PRO A 248 0.30 -4.19 6.29
CA PRO A 248 1.05 -4.52 7.52
C PRO A 248 2.49 -4.93 7.26
N ALA A 249 2.76 -5.67 6.17
CA ALA A 249 4.12 -6.03 5.78
C ALA A 249 4.92 -4.81 5.28
N ALA A 250 4.27 -3.89 4.57
CA ALA A 250 4.88 -2.62 4.16
C ALA A 250 5.26 -1.75 5.38
N ALA A 251 4.39 -1.67 6.40
CA ALA A 251 4.69 -0.99 7.65
C ALA A 251 5.93 -1.57 8.34
N ALA A 252 6.03 -2.90 8.42
CA ALA A 252 7.21 -3.58 8.96
C ALA A 252 8.48 -3.29 8.14
N CYS A 253 8.39 -3.18 6.81
CA CYS A 253 9.52 -2.82 5.96
C CYS A 253 9.99 -1.39 6.22
N LEU A 254 9.06 -0.43 6.32
CA LEU A 254 9.37 0.97 6.60
C LEU A 254 10.03 1.13 7.97
N GLU A 255 9.46 0.50 9.02
CA GLU A 255 10.00 0.51 10.39
C GLU A 255 11.44 -0.05 10.45
N ARG A 256 11.73 -1.10 9.69
CA ARG A 256 13.08 -1.70 9.63
C ARG A 256 14.12 -0.83 8.96
N THR A 257 13.73 0.00 8.00
CA THR A 257 14.67 0.91 7.30
C THR A 257 14.99 2.12 8.18
N TYR A 258 13.95 2.80 8.67
CA TYR A 258 14.07 3.92 9.59
C TYR A 258 12.70 4.28 10.16
N ARG A 259 12.59 4.55 11.46
CA ARG A 259 11.31 4.88 12.12
C ARG A 259 10.99 6.37 12.07
N ASP A 260 10.62 6.87 10.90
CA ASP A 260 10.21 8.26 10.67
C ASP A 260 8.68 8.44 10.60
N PHE A 261 8.25 9.64 10.18
CA PHE A 261 6.84 9.99 9.93
C PHE A 261 6.13 8.96 9.07
N TYR A 262 6.71 8.55 7.93
CA TYR A 262 6.04 7.65 6.98
C TYR A 262 5.94 6.21 7.49
N ALA A 263 6.92 5.74 8.26
CA ALA A 263 6.81 4.45 8.95
C ALA A 263 5.64 4.45 9.95
N ARG A 264 5.44 5.56 10.67
CA ARG A 264 4.33 5.74 11.62
C ARG A 264 2.99 5.85 10.91
N VAL A 265 2.90 6.65 9.85
CA VAL A 265 1.71 6.75 8.99
C VAL A 265 1.33 5.37 8.44
N CYS A 266 2.28 4.60 7.93
CA CYS A 266 2.00 3.26 7.40
C CYS A 266 1.55 2.28 8.49
N THR A 267 2.09 2.40 9.70
CA THR A 267 1.64 1.61 10.86
C THR A 267 0.19 1.93 11.22
N LEU A 268 -0.16 3.22 11.23
CA LEU A 268 -1.53 3.66 11.47
C LEU A 268 -2.48 3.20 10.35
N ALA A 269 -2.04 3.31 9.09
CA ALA A 269 -2.76 2.79 7.94
C ALA A 269 -3.01 1.28 8.06
N ALA A 270 -2.01 0.50 8.48
CA ALA A 270 -2.15 -0.94 8.70
C ALA A 270 -3.21 -1.26 9.77
N GLN A 271 -3.26 -0.48 10.85
CA GLN A 271 -4.31 -0.59 11.87
C GLN A 271 -5.68 -0.21 11.30
N ALA A 272 -5.76 0.88 10.53
CA ALA A 272 -7.01 1.39 9.97
C ALA A 272 -7.63 0.41 8.97
N VAL A 273 -6.83 -0.17 8.05
CA VAL A 273 -7.35 -1.16 7.09
C VAL A 273 -7.81 -2.44 7.79
N HIS A 274 -7.20 -2.79 8.93
CA HIS A 274 -7.65 -3.88 9.77
C HIS A 274 -8.97 -3.55 10.49
N ALA A 275 -9.16 -2.31 10.93
CA ALA A 275 -10.40 -1.83 11.55
C ALA A 275 -11.59 -1.83 10.57
N VAL A 276 -11.36 -1.70 9.26
CA VAL A 276 -12.42 -1.85 8.23
C VAL A 276 -13.11 -3.21 8.35
N LEU A 277 -12.40 -4.25 8.76
CA LEU A 277 -12.94 -5.60 8.90
C LEU A 277 -13.80 -5.82 10.15
N ASP A 278 -13.93 -4.80 11.02
CA ASP A 278 -14.69 -4.93 12.25
C ASP A 278 -16.20 -5.05 11.99
N GLU A 279 -16.84 -5.95 12.71
CA GLU A 279 -18.29 -6.19 12.61
C GLU A 279 -19.10 -5.03 13.19
N ALA A 280 -18.52 -4.23 14.10
CA ALA A 280 -19.16 -3.03 14.64
C ALA A 280 -19.59 -2.05 13.54
N LEU A 281 -18.88 -2.03 12.40
CA LEU A 281 -19.20 -1.18 11.26
C LEU A 281 -20.44 -1.62 10.48
N ARG A 282 -20.94 -2.84 10.71
CA ARG A 282 -22.17 -3.35 10.06
C ARG A 282 -23.44 -3.11 10.88
N LYS A 283 -23.31 -2.59 12.11
CA LYS A 283 -24.47 -2.35 12.98
C LYS A 283 -25.38 -1.31 12.32
N PRO A 284 -26.67 -1.61 12.10
CA PRO A 284 -27.59 -0.66 11.51
C PRO A 284 -27.89 0.49 12.48
N SER A 285 -27.83 1.72 11.97
CA SER A 285 -28.36 2.93 12.61
C SER A 285 -29.88 2.92 12.71
#